data_AF-A0A951EZA9-F1
#
_entry.id   AF-A0A951EZA9-F1
#
_cell.length_a   1.000
_cell.length_b   1.000
_cell.length_c   1.000
_cell.angle_alpha   90.00
_cell.angle_beta   90.00
_cell.angle_gamma   90.00
#
_symmetry.space_group_name_H-M   'P 1'
#
loop_
_entity.id
_entity.type
_entity.pdbx_description
1 polymer ?
#
loop_
_entity_poly.entity_id
_entity_poly.type
_entity_poly.pdbx_seq_one_letter_code
_entity_poly.pdbx_strand_id
1 'polypeptide(L)'
;MSPTSITVRMYNVGFGDCFLLTFHYANQDRHMLVDFGSAAAPRYGPRDYLRRVAQDIARQTKGKLHIVVATHRHRDHLNGFATDGLGTGKIIAGLKPDHVILPWTEDPRAAPDARAAASNSYTGGKPDAKIAARFLATLDDMQRFAASVVGLDDMPESTRKQLQFLGEDNIKNPSAVENLMNMGKRGKAWYVNAGMTLNRLLPGVKITVLGPPTLRQSDSIRAQRVKDPREFWQFSNQWASHRRAP
;
A
#
# COMPACT_ATOMS: atom_id res chain seq x y z
N MET A 1 19.67 20.57 7.84
CA MET A 1 18.49 20.99 8.61
C MET A 1 17.75 19.74 9.04
N SER A 2 17.31 19.66 10.30
CA SER A 2 16.56 18.54 10.86
C SER A 2 15.22 19.04 11.38
N PRO A 3 14.16 18.20 11.43
CA PRO A 3 12.91 18.60 12.06
C PRO A 3 13.11 18.76 13.57
N THR A 4 12.37 19.70 14.18
CA THR A 4 12.34 19.92 15.63
C THR A 4 11.32 19.02 16.33
N SER A 5 10.27 18.61 15.62
CA SER A 5 9.26 17.67 16.12
C SER A 5 8.56 16.95 14.97
N ILE A 6 7.79 15.91 15.32
CA ILE A 6 6.94 15.17 14.41
C ILE A 6 5.52 15.08 14.99
N THR A 7 4.52 15.35 14.16
CA THR A 7 3.12 15.04 14.45
C THR A 7 2.70 13.80 13.67
N VAL A 8 2.18 12.80 14.36
CA VAL A 8 1.57 11.61 13.73
C VAL A 8 0.06 11.71 13.87
N ARG A 9 -0.65 11.70 12.75
CA ARG A 9 -2.12 11.68 12.73
C ARG A 9 -2.61 10.39 12.11
N MET A 10 -3.29 9.59 12.94
CA MET A 10 -3.92 8.34 12.55
C MET A 10 -5.39 8.65 12.22
N TYR A 11 -5.81 8.45 10.99
CA TYR A 11 -7.20 8.69 10.60
C TYR A 11 -8.05 7.46 10.91
N ASN A 12 -9.22 7.66 11.51
CA ASN A 12 -10.19 6.59 11.67
C ASN A 12 -10.89 6.32 10.33
N VAL A 13 -10.31 5.39 9.57
CA VAL A 13 -10.84 4.89 8.30
C VAL A 13 -11.64 3.60 8.47
N GLY A 14 -11.80 3.10 9.70
CA GLY A 14 -12.44 1.83 9.99
C GLY A 14 -11.42 0.68 9.91
N PHE A 15 -11.64 -0.29 9.02
CA PHE A 15 -10.71 -1.40 8.80
C PHE A 15 -9.76 -1.06 7.64
N GLY A 16 -8.60 -0.51 7.96
CA GLY A 16 -7.56 -0.12 7.01
C GLY A 16 -6.63 0.93 7.60
N ASP A 17 -5.73 1.44 6.76
CA ASP A 17 -4.64 2.31 7.20
C ASP A 17 -4.66 3.68 6.50
N CYS A 18 -4.42 4.72 7.29
CA CYS A 18 -4.18 6.06 6.78
C CYS A 18 -3.50 6.93 7.84
N PHE A 19 -2.24 7.27 7.60
CA PHE A 19 -1.40 8.05 8.51
C PHE A 19 -0.83 9.28 7.83
N LEU A 20 -1.00 10.45 8.43
CA LEU A 20 -0.30 11.66 8.02
C LEU A 20 0.78 12.01 9.05
N LEU A 21 2.03 11.91 8.62
CA LEU A 21 3.20 12.34 9.36
C LEU A 21 3.57 13.76 8.92
N THR A 22 3.65 14.68 9.86
CA THR A 22 4.11 16.05 9.64
C THR A 22 5.43 16.26 10.39
N PHE A 23 6.50 16.53 9.64
CA PHE A 23 7.81 16.88 10.16
C PHE A 23 7.93 18.40 10.21
N HIS A 24 8.07 18.95 11.41
CA HIS A 24 8.14 20.39 11.64
C HIS A 24 9.57 20.88 11.53
N TYR A 25 9.87 21.71 10.53
CA TYR A 25 11.15 22.42 10.43
C TYR A 25 10.96 23.89 10.79
N ALA A 26 12.05 24.59 11.12
CA ALA A 26 11.99 25.99 11.52
C ALA A 26 11.31 26.92 10.50
N ASN A 27 11.31 26.57 9.21
CA ASN A 27 10.77 27.40 8.14
C ASN A 27 9.56 26.80 7.39
N GLN A 28 9.33 25.50 7.48
CA GLN A 28 8.24 24.82 6.76
C GLN A 28 7.95 23.45 7.33
N ASP A 29 6.73 22.97 7.10
CA ASP A 29 6.37 21.59 7.39
C ASP A 29 6.63 20.71 6.18
N ARG A 30 7.02 19.45 6.41
CA ARG A 30 7.05 18.40 5.39
C ARG A 30 6.11 17.28 5.76
N HIS A 31 5.38 16.78 4.77
CA HIS A 31 4.26 15.86 5.00
C HIS A 31 4.45 14.55 4.25
N MET A 32 4.29 13.44 4.98
CA MET A 32 4.30 12.08 4.46
C MET A 32 2.95 11.42 4.75
N LEU A 33 2.26 10.99 3.70
CA LEU A 33 1.05 10.17 3.81
C LEU A 33 1.44 8.71 3.66
N VAL A 34 1.14 7.88 4.66
CA VAL A 34 1.33 6.43 4.62
C VAL A 34 -0.04 5.78 4.56
N ASP A 35 -0.29 5.11 3.44
CA ASP A 35 -1.55 4.51 3.04
C ASP A 35 -2.75 5.47 3.07
N PHE A 36 -3.79 5.06 2.38
CA PHE A 36 -5.07 5.72 2.42
C PHE A 36 -6.12 4.74 1.92
N GLY A 37 -6.66 3.91 2.81
CA GLY A 37 -7.70 2.97 2.44
C GLY A 37 -8.61 2.52 3.56
N SER A 38 -9.62 1.74 3.18
CA SER A 38 -10.55 1.09 4.09
C SER A 38 -11.29 -0.07 3.41
N ALA A 39 -11.26 -1.26 4.00
CA ALA A 39 -12.09 -2.39 3.62
C ALA A 39 -13.49 -2.33 4.26
N ALA A 40 -13.61 -1.73 5.45
CA ALA A 40 -14.88 -1.56 6.15
C ALA A 40 -14.98 -0.19 6.84
N ALA A 41 -16.11 0.50 6.66
CA ALA A 41 -16.33 1.82 7.21
C ALA A 41 -16.34 1.83 8.76
N PRO A 42 -16.01 2.98 9.39
CA PRO A 42 -16.20 3.15 10.83
C PRO A 42 -17.66 2.90 11.24
N ARG A 43 -17.88 2.21 12.37
CA ARG A 43 -19.19 1.73 12.85
C ARG A 43 -20.31 2.78 12.89
N TYR A 44 -19.97 4.05 13.08
CA TYR A 44 -20.90 5.19 13.13
C TYR A 44 -20.45 6.35 12.22
N GLY A 45 -19.68 6.05 11.17
CA GLY A 45 -19.12 7.05 10.27
C GLY A 45 -20.12 7.54 9.21
N PRO A 46 -20.00 8.79 8.75
CA PRO A 46 -20.76 9.26 7.60
C PRO A 46 -20.32 8.50 6.33
N ARG A 47 -21.22 8.36 5.35
CA ARG A 47 -20.94 7.62 4.10
C ARG A 47 -19.75 8.17 3.29
N ASP A 48 -19.42 9.44 3.48
CA ASP A 48 -18.33 10.15 2.80
C ASP A 48 -17.05 10.26 3.63
N TYR A 49 -16.87 9.42 4.66
CA TYR A 49 -15.75 9.50 5.61
C TYR A 49 -14.37 9.58 4.94
N LEU A 50 -14.08 8.78 3.91
CA LEU A 50 -12.81 8.86 3.17
C LEU A 50 -12.62 10.23 2.50
N ARG A 51 -13.69 10.83 1.97
CA ARG A 51 -13.61 12.17 1.36
C ARG A 51 -13.32 13.23 2.41
N ARG A 52 -13.90 13.13 3.60
CA ARG A 52 -13.59 14.02 4.72
C ARG A 52 -12.15 13.87 5.18
N VAL A 53 -11.62 12.64 5.22
CA VAL A 53 -10.20 12.37 5.50
C VAL A 53 -9.31 13.02 4.43
N ALA A 54 -9.59 12.83 3.14
CA ALA A 54 -8.82 13.47 2.06
C ALA A 54 -8.83 15.00 2.14
N GLN A 55 -9.99 15.60 2.45
CA GLN A 55 -10.12 17.04 2.66
C GLN A 55 -9.34 17.51 3.89
N ASP A 56 -9.32 16.73 4.97
CA ASP A 56 -8.51 17.04 6.13
C ASP A 56 -7.02 16.98 5.79
N ILE A 57 -6.55 15.93 5.11
CA ILE A 57 -5.17 15.83 4.63
C ILE A 57 -4.81 17.08 3.80
N ALA A 58 -5.67 17.51 2.88
CA ALA A 58 -5.45 18.73 2.10
C ALA A 58 -5.30 19.99 2.96
N ARG A 59 -6.11 20.13 4.03
CA ARG A 59 -6.00 21.24 4.98
C ARG A 59 -4.72 21.16 5.82
N GLN A 60 -4.43 20.00 6.41
CA GLN A 60 -3.26 19.79 7.27
C GLN A 60 -1.94 19.98 6.50
N THR A 61 -1.93 19.65 5.21
CA THR A 61 -0.76 19.81 4.34
C THR A 61 -0.66 21.18 3.66
N LYS A 62 -1.62 22.08 3.91
CA LYS A 62 -1.71 23.40 3.24
C LYS A 62 -1.57 23.29 1.72
N GLY A 63 -2.14 22.24 1.14
CA GLY A 63 -2.08 21.97 -0.30
C GLY A 63 -0.79 21.35 -0.83
N LYS A 64 0.17 20.95 0.03
CA LYS A 64 1.45 20.36 -0.39
C LYS A 64 1.79 19.07 0.35
N LEU A 65 1.76 17.96 -0.38
CA LEU A 65 2.25 16.67 0.10
C LEU A 65 3.68 16.44 -0.43
N HIS A 66 4.58 15.92 0.41
CA HIS A 66 5.96 15.68 0.00
C HIS A 66 6.15 14.21 -0.40
N ILE A 67 5.65 13.29 0.43
CA ILE A 67 5.80 11.85 0.22
C ILE A 67 4.44 11.18 0.33
N VAL A 68 4.15 10.29 -0.62
CA VAL A 68 3.11 9.26 -0.49
C VAL A 68 3.82 7.91 -0.35
N VAL A 69 3.39 7.08 0.59
CA VAL A 69 3.81 5.70 0.74
C VAL A 69 2.57 4.84 0.59
N ALA A 70 2.63 3.86 -0.30
CA ALA A 70 1.65 2.79 -0.41
C ALA A 70 2.36 1.51 0.00
N THR A 71 1.96 0.89 1.11
CA THR A 71 2.71 -0.21 1.73
C THR A 71 2.55 -1.52 0.96
N HIS A 72 1.36 -1.79 0.45
CA HIS A 72 1.03 -2.93 -0.41
C HIS A 72 -0.33 -2.72 -1.07
N ARG A 73 -0.75 -3.68 -1.92
CA ARG A 73 -1.87 -3.48 -2.85
C ARG A 73 -3.27 -3.70 -2.31
N HIS A 74 -3.41 -4.11 -1.06
CA HIS A 74 -4.71 -4.47 -0.51
C HIS A 74 -5.67 -3.29 -0.43
N ARG A 75 -6.97 -3.59 -0.48
CA ARG A 75 -8.02 -2.60 -0.63
C ARG A 75 -8.10 -1.61 0.52
N ASP A 76 -7.91 -2.09 1.72
CA ASP A 76 -7.83 -1.37 2.97
C ASP A 76 -6.62 -0.43 3.11
N HIS A 77 -5.67 -0.49 2.18
CA HIS A 77 -4.54 0.43 2.11
C HIS A 77 -4.61 1.41 0.93
N LEU A 78 -5.20 1.01 -0.21
CA LEU A 78 -5.11 1.78 -1.44
C LEU A 78 -6.38 2.49 -1.91
N ASN A 79 -7.57 2.04 -1.51
CA ASN A 79 -8.78 2.48 -2.21
C ASN A 79 -9.10 3.97 -2.08
N GLY A 80 -8.56 4.66 -1.07
CA GLY A 80 -8.64 6.11 -0.92
C GLY A 80 -7.83 6.86 -1.99
N PHE A 81 -6.87 6.22 -2.66
CA PHE A 81 -6.17 6.80 -3.81
C PHE A 81 -6.95 6.68 -5.13
N ALA A 82 -8.13 6.03 -5.14
CA ALA A 82 -8.94 5.90 -6.35
C ALA A 82 -9.48 7.26 -6.83
N THR A 83 -9.55 7.44 -8.15
CA THR A 83 -10.01 8.69 -8.78
C THR A 83 -11.47 8.64 -9.25
N ASP A 84 -12.05 7.44 -9.27
CA ASP A 84 -13.47 7.17 -9.43
C ASP A 84 -14.19 7.21 -8.05
N GLY A 85 -15.48 6.88 -8.04
CA GLY A 85 -16.29 6.89 -6.81
C GLY A 85 -16.29 8.25 -6.11
N LEU A 86 -15.82 8.29 -4.86
CA LEU A 86 -15.73 9.53 -4.06
C LEU A 86 -14.67 10.52 -4.57
N GLY A 87 -13.81 10.12 -5.52
CA GLY A 87 -12.78 10.97 -6.13
C GLY A 87 -11.70 11.42 -5.15
N THR A 88 -11.49 10.69 -4.05
CA THR A 88 -10.54 11.06 -2.99
C THR A 88 -9.10 11.10 -3.48
N GLY A 89 -8.75 10.21 -4.40
CA GLY A 89 -7.44 10.19 -5.04
C GLY A 89 -7.13 11.44 -5.86
N LYS A 90 -8.15 12.12 -6.40
CA LYS A 90 -7.97 13.40 -7.11
C LYS A 90 -7.54 14.50 -6.14
N ILE A 91 -8.07 14.50 -4.92
CA ILE A 91 -7.67 15.44 -3.87
C ILE A 91 -6.20 15.21 -3.53
N ILE A 92 -5.81 13.97 -3.26
CA ILE A 92 -4.42 13.62 -2.89
C ILE A 92 -3.44 13.94 -4.03
N ALA A 93 -3.78 13.58 -5.28
CA ALA A 93 -2.97 13.93 -6.44
C ALA A 93 -2.84 15.44 -6.64
N GLY A 94 -3.89 16.20 -6.32
CA GLY A 94 -3.91 17.66 -6.32
C GLY A 94 -2.92 18.30 -5.33
N LEU A 95 -2.49 17.58 -4.30
CA LEU A 95 -1.46 18.03 -3.35
C LEU A 95 -0.03 17.93 -3.91
N LYS A 96 0.11 17.46 -5.16
CA LYS A 96 1.36 17.38 -5.93
C LYS A 96 2.52 16.73 -5.14
N PRO A 97 2.42 15.43 -4.79
CA PRO A 97 3.51 14.70 -4.14
C PRO A 97 4.84 14.86 -4.87
N ASP A 98 5.94 14.99 -4.12
CA ASP A 98 7.30 15.01 -4.71
C ASP A 98 7.83 13.59 -4.91
N HIS A 99 7.42 12.66 -4.04
CA HIS A 99 7.82 11.28 -4.06
C HIS A 99 6.64 10.34 -3.80
N VAL A 100 6.64 9.21 -4.50
CA VAL A 100 5.71 8.09 -4.28
C VAL A 100 6.55 6.84 -4.02
N ILE A 101 6.42 6.26 -2.84
CA ILE A 101 7.16 5.06 -2.41
C ILE A 101 6.21 3.88 -2.50
N LEU A 102 6.65 2.84 -3.22
CA LEU A 102 5.92 1.62 -3.50
C LEU A 102 6.85 0.41 -3.29
N PRO A 103 6.33 -0.78 -2.96
CA PRO A 103 7.12 -2.00 -2.96
C PRO A 103 7.73 -2.28 -4.33
N TRP A 104 8.88 -2.94 -4.36
CA TRP A 104 9.52 -3.36 -5.61
C TRP A 104 8.65 -4.31 -6.46
N THR A 105 7.70 -5.01 -5.82
CA THR A 105 6.72 -5.89 -6.48
C THR A 105 5.67 -5.13 -7.27
N GLU A 106 5.54 -3.82 -7.06
CA GLU A 106 4.64 -2.94 -7.81
C GLU A 106 5.37 -2.18 -8.94
N ASP A 107 6.65 -2.49 -9.20
CA ASP A 107 7.40 -1.89 -10.31
C ASP A 107 6.83 -2.43 -11.64
N PRO A 108 6.27 -1.58 -12.53
CA PRO A 108 5.69 -2.02 -13.79
C PRO A 108 6.74 -2.63 -14.76
N ARG A 109 8.02 -2.51 -14.43
CA ARG A 109 9.14 -3.10 -15.18
C ARG A 109 9.60 -4.43 -14.59
N ALA A 110 9.09 -4.84 -13.43
CA ALA A 110 9.42 -6.13 -12.86
C ALA A 110 8.91 -7.24 -13.79
N ALA A 111 9.80 -8.18 -14.13
CA ALA A 111 9.40 -9.39 -14.82
C ALA A 111 8.46 -10.23 -13.91
N PRO A 112 7.50 -10.99 -14.47
CA PRO A 112 6.59 -11.82 -13.68
C PRO A 112 7.30 -12.82 -12.76
N ASP A 113 8.51 -13.26 -13.11
CA ASP A 113 9.37 -14.17 -12.36
C ASP A 113 10.55 -13.46 -11.67
N ALA A 114 10.50 -12.13 -11.56
CA ALA A 114 11.58 -11.33 -11.00
C ALA A 114 11.92 -11.78 -9.57
N ARG A 115 13.18 -12.18 -9.38
CA ARG A 115 13.71 -12.55 -8.05
C ARG A 115 14.35 -11.39 -7.30
N ALA A 116 14.44 -10.23 -7.95
CA ALA A 116 15.03 -9.00 -7.45
C ALA A 116 14.32 -7.78 -8.05
N ALA A 117 14.47 -6.63 -7.41
CA ALA A 117 13.95 -5.36 -7.92
C ALA A 117 14.56 -5.02 -9.29
N ALA A 118 13.72 -4.60 -10.24
CA ALA A 118 14.13 -4.28 -11.62
C ALA A 118 15.15 -3.13 -11.70
N SER A 119 15.16 -2.24 -10.70
CA SER A 119 16.24 -1.28 -10.48
C SER A 119 16.25 -0.85 -9.01
N ASN A 120 17.39 -0.90 -8.33
CA ASN A 120 17.53 -0.41 -6.94
C ASN A 120 17.63 1.13 -6.83
N SER A 121 17.39 1.89 -7.89
CA SER A 121 17.56 3.34 -7.86
C SER A 121 16.86 4.03 -9.02
N TYR A 122 16.00 4.99 -8.67
CA TYR A 122 15.60 6.18 -9.43
C TYR A 122 15.89 6.11 -10.94
N THR A 123 14.97 5.53 -11.71
CA THR A 123 14.99 5.72 -13.17
C THR A 123 14.00 6.82 -13.51
N GLY A 124 14.52 8.01 -13.80
CA GLY A 124 13.81 9.09 -14.48
C GLY A 124 13.42 8.74 -15.93
N GLY A 125 12.98 7.51 -16.18
CA GLY A 125 12.36 7.08 -17.43
C GLY A 125 10.85 7.24 -17.34
N LYS A 126 10.22 7.83 -18.36
CA LYS A 126 8.76 7.92 -18.45
C LYS A 126 8.19 6.49 -18.51
N PRO A 127 7.19 6.12 -17.68
CA PRO A 127 6.52 4.84 -17.86
C PRO A 127 5.78 4.86 -19.20
N ASP A 128 6.09 3.89 -20.05
CA ASP A 128 5.39 3.67 -21.31
C ASP A 128 3.93 3.30 -21.02
N ALA A 129 2.99 4.06 -21.59
CA ALA A 129 1.56 3.88 -21.41
C ALA A 129 1.06 2.49 -21.87
N LYS A 130 1.76 1.84 -22.81
CA LYS A 130 1.45 0.46 -23.23
C LYS A 130 1.86 -0.58 -22.18
N ILE A 131 2.85 -0.27 -21.35
CA ILE A 131 3.34 -1.16 -20.29
C ILE A 131 2.41 -1.11 -19.08
N ALA A 132 1.92 0.09 -18.72
CA ALA A 132 0.87 0.23 -17.71
C ALA A 132 -0.41 -0.52 -18.11
N ALA A 133 -0.82 -0.44 -19.38
CA ALA A 133 -1.98 -1.17 -19.89
C ALA A 133 -1.78 -2.71 -19.86
N ARG A 134 -0.57 -3.20 -20.16
CA ARG A 134 -0.26 -4.64 -20.09
C ARG A 134 -0.19 -5.16 -18.66
N PHE A 135 0.35 -4.38 -17.73
CA PHE A 135 0.33 -4.72 -16.31
C PHE A 135 -1.11 -4.82 -15.78
N LEU A 136 -1.97 -3.86 -16.14
CA LEU A 136 -3.41 -3.93 -15.82
C LEU A 136 -4.09 -5.15 -16.45
N ALA A 137 -3.70 -5.56 -17.66
CA ALA A 137 -4.21 -6.77 -18.30
C ALA A 137 -3.73 -8.06 -17.62
N THR A 138 -2.46 -8.15 -17.21
CA THR A 138 -1.96 -9.30 -16.43
C THR A 138 -2.63 -9.41 -15.06
N LEU A 139 -3.00 -8.28 -14.44
CA LEU A 139 -3.81 -8.28 -13.22
C LEU A 139 -5.24 -8.79 -13.48
N ASP A 140 -5.83 -8.49 -14.64
CA ASP A 140 -7.11 -9.05 -15.08
C ASP A 140 -7.03 -10.56 -15.35
N ASP A 141 -5.91 -11.05 -15.88
CA ASP A 141 -5.72 -12.49 -16.10
C ASP A 141 -5.49 -13.24 -14.77
N MET A 142 -4.72 -12.67 -13.84
CA MET A 142 -4.60 -13.19 -12.47
C MET A 142 -5.94 -13.14 -11.72
N GLN A 143 -6.79 -12.15 -12.00
CA GLN A 143 -8.17 -12.06 -11.50
C GLN A 143 -9.04 -13.20 -11.99
N ARG A 144 -8.96 -13.54 -13.28
CA ARG A 144 -9.73 -14.64 -13.87
C ARG A 144 -9.33 -15.99 -13.28
N PHE A 145 -8.04 -16.17 -13.02
CA PHE A 145 -7.53 -17.36 -12.35
C PHE A 145 -7.95 -17.45 -10.87
N ALA A 146 -7.89 -16.34 -10.12
CA ALA A 146 -8.40 -16.33 -8.74
C ALA A 146 -9.92 -16.59 -8.69
N ALA A 147 -10.68 -16.03 -9.64
CA ALA A 147 -12.11 -16.26 -9.77
C ALA A 147 -12.46 -17.72 -10.14
N SER A 148 -11.62 -18.40 -10.94
CA SER A 148 -11.84 -19.81 -11.27
C SER A 148 -11.57 -20.76 -10.09
N VAL A 149 -10.70 -20.38 -9.15
CA VAL A 149 -10.47 -21.13 -7.90
C VAL A 149 -11.64 -20.98 -6.92
N VAL A 150 -12.32 -19.82 -6.92
CA VAL A 150 -13.51 -19.56 -6.08
C VAL A 150 -14.78 -20.25 -6.63
N GLY A 151 -14.79 -20.60 -7.91
CA GLY A 151 -15.90 -21.29 -8.59
C GLY A 151 -15.98 -22.82 -8.39
N LEU A 152 -15.16 -23.40 -7.50
CA LEU A 152 -15.28 -24.80 -7.12
C LEU A 152 -16.41 -24.94 -6.09
N ASP A 153 -17.53 -25.54 -6.50
CA ASP A 153 -18.80 -25.57 -5.77
C ASP A 153 -18.79 -26.27 -4.40
N ASP A 154 -17.68 -26.93 -4.02
CA ASP A 154 -17.63 -27.82 -2.86
C ASP A 154 -16.82 -27.26 -1.68
N MET A 155 -16.98 -25.96 -1.37
CA MET A 155 -16.33 -25.32 -0.22
C MET A 155 -17.32 -24.79 0.84
N PRO A 156 -16.99 -24.92 2.15
CA PRO A 156 -17.79 -24.34 3.22
C PRO A 156 -17.96 -22.82 3.07
N GLU A 157 -19.11 -22.27 3.47
CA GLU A 157 -19.43 -20.84 3.32
C GLU A 157 -18.42 -19.90 4.00
N SER A 158 -17.85 -20.33 5.14
CA SER A 158 -16.79 -19.60 5.84
C SER A 158 -15.50 -19.53 5.03
N THR A 159 -15.11 -20.65 4.40
CA THR A 159 -13.95 -20.75 3.52
C THR A 159 -14.17 -19.98 2.24
N ARG A 160 -15.38 -20.03 1.67
CA ARG A 160 -15.77 -19.20 0.52
C ARG A 160 -15.68 -17.71 0.86
N LYS A 161 -16.22 -17.27 2.00
CA LYS A 161 -16.11 -15.87 2.45
C LYS A 161 -14.65 -15.46 2.71
N GLN A 162 -13.82 -16.33 3.29
CA GLN A 162 -12.39 -16.07 3.47
C GLN A 162 -11.64 -15.99 2.15
N LEU A 163 -11.93 -16.87 1.18
CA LEU A 163 -11.29 -16.87 -0.14
C LEU A 163 -11.80 -15.75 -1.03
N GLN A 164 -13.06 -15.37 -0.91
CA GLN A 164 -13.66 -14.22 -1.59
C GLN A 164 -13.11 -12.92 -1.01
N PHE A 165 -12.91 -12.83 0.31
CA PHE A 165 -12.17 -11.75 0.97
C PHE A 165 -10.71 -11.68 0.47
N LEU A 166 -9.97 -12.79 0.51
CA LEU A 166 -8.59 -12.88 0.00
C LEU A 166 -8.46 -12.60 -1.52
N GLY A 167 -9.49 -12.96 -2.30
CA GLY A 167 -9.55 -12.76 -3.76
C GLY A 167 -10.03 -11.36 -4.17
N GLU A 168 -10.92 -10.73 -3.41
CA GLU A 168 -11.34 -9.34 -3.61
C GLU A 168 -10.28 -8.35 -3.12
N ASP A 169 -9.59 -8.67 -2.02
CA ASP A 169 -8.54 -7.82 -1.43
C ASP A 169 -7.28 -7.74 -2.29
N ASN A 170 -6.98 -8.77 -3.10
CA ASN A 170 -5.79 -8.76 -3.95
C ASN A 170 -5.96 -7.97 -5.26
N ILE A 171 -7.19 -7.65 -5.72
CA ILE A 171 -7.39 -7.53 -7.18
C ILE A 171 -8.16 -6.31 -7.75
N LYS A 172 -8.86 -5.45 -7.00
CA LYS A 172 -9.70 -4.41 -7.67
C LYS A 172 -9.48 -2.96 -7.24
N ASN A 173 -8.25 -2.45 -7.38
CA ASN A 173 -7.98 -1.01 -7.29
C ASN A 173 -7.26 -0.41 -8.51
N PRO A 174 -7.66 -0.72 -9.78
CA PRO A 174 -6.95 -0.23 -10.96
C PRO A 174 -6.87 1.30 -10.99
N SER A 175 -7.95 2.00 -10.63
CA SER A 175 -7.97 3.47 -10.55
C SER A 175 -6.97 4.02 -9.53
N ALA A 176 -6.84 3.36 -8.36
CA ALA A 176 -5.92 3.80 -7.32
C ALA A 176 -4.46 3.55 -7.69
N VAL A 177 -4.17 2.36 -8.23
CA VAL A 177 -2.84 1.98 -8.73
C VAL A 177 -2.42 2.91 -9.86
N GLU A 178 -3.30 3.14 -10.84
CA GLU A 178 -3.03 4.07 -11.94
C GLU A 178 -2.76 5.48 -11.42
N ASN A 179 -3.52 5.96 -10.43
CA ASN A 179 -3.29 7.26 -9.82
C ASN A 179 -1.94 7.33 -9.11
N LEU A 180 -1.55 6.31 -8.35
CA LEU A 180 -0.22 6.22 -7.71
C LEU A 180 0.92 6.22 -8.75
N MET A 181 0.78 5.45 -9.82
CA MET A 181 1.72 5.45 -10.95
C MET A 181 1.81 6.83 -11.60
N ASN A 182 0.66 7.51 -11.79
CA ASN A 182 0.59 8.86 -12.35
C ASN A 182 1.28 9.90 -11.46
N MET A 183 1.07 9.84 -10.15
CA MET A 183 1.78 10.69 -9.17
C MET A 183 3.29 10.42 -9.17
N GLY A 184 3.70 9.17 -9.41
CA GLY A 184 5.10 8.73 -9.50
C GLY A 184 5.83 9.06 -10.82
N LYS A 185 5.12 9.56 -11.85
CA LYS A 185 5.73 9.94 -13.13
C LYS A 185 6.82 11.01 -12.97
N ARG A 186 7.69 11.13 -13.98
CA ARG A 186 8.83 12.09 -14.02
C ARG A 186 9.86 11.84 -12.91
N GLY A 187 10.13 10.56 -12.63
CA GLY A 187 11.13 10.15 -11.65
C GLY A 187 10.69 10.27 -10.19
N LYS A 188 9.41 10.50 -9.90
CA LYS A 188 8.94 10.65 -8.51
C LYS A 188 8.73 9.31 -7.79
N ALA A 189 8.65 8.20 -8.53
CA ALA A 189 8.43 6.87 -7.98
C ALA A 189 9.72 6.24 -7.40
N TRP A 190 9.58 5.60 -6.24
CA TRP A 190 10.60 4.81 -5.58
C TRP A 190 10.05 3.40 -5.33
N TYR A 191 10.58 2.42 -6.06
CA TYR A 191 10.24 1.01 -5.89
C TYR A 191 11.27 0.36 -4.97
N VAL A 192 10.85 -0.02 -3.75
CA VAL A 192 11.78 -0.32 -2.65
C VAL A 192 11.66 -1.73 -2.10
N ASN A 193 12.77 -2.23 -1.56
CA ASN A 193 12.87 -3.51 -0.86
C ASN A 193 13.59 -3.35 0.49
N ALA A 194 13.55 -4.41 1.30
CA ALA A 194 14.16 -4.45 2.62
C ALA A 194 15.63 -3.98 2.62
N GLY A 195 16.03 -3.21 3.62
CA GLY A 195 17.40 -2.71 3.79
C GLY A 195 17.71 -1.43 3.01
N MET A 196 16.85 -0.99 2.09
CA MET A 196 17.05 0.29 1.41
C MET A 196 16.90 1.48 2.37
N THR A 197 17.70 2.53 2.15
CA THR A 197 17.59 3.79 2.90
C THR A 197 17.23 4.96 1.99
N LEU A 198 16.31 5.82 2.44
CA LEU A 198 15.78 6.95 1.67
C LEU A 198 16.08 8.30 2.35
N ASN A 199 17.22 8.41 3.03
CA ASN A 199 17.60 9.56 3.88
C ASN A 199 17.70 10.89 3.13
N ARG A 200 17.69 10.88 1.79
CA ARG A 200 17.72 12.09 0.95
C ARG A 200 16.33 12.70 0.72
N LEU A 201 15.24 11.99 1.01
CA LEU A 201 13.88 12.47 0.74
C LEU A 201 13.41 13.52 1.76
N LEU A 202 13.90 13.43 3.00
CA LEU A 202 13.57 14.35 4.08
C LEU A 202 14.87 14.77 4.80
N PRO A 203 15.23 16.07 4.79
CA PRO A 203 16.44 16.55 5.44
C PRO A 203 16.47 16.18 6.94
N GLY A 204 17.55 15.54 7.38
CA GLY A 204 17.73 15.18 8.80
C GLY A 204 16.83 14.05 9.31
N VAL A 205 16.10 13.36 8.42
CA VAL A 205 15.29 12.18 8.77
C VAL A 205 15.92 10.94 8.15
N LYS A 206 16.15 9.91 8.97
CA LYS A 206 16.57 8.59 8.49
C LYS A 206 15.34 7.76 8.15
N ILE A 207 15.29 7.21 6.95
CA ILE A 207 14.20 6.37 6.47
C ILE A 207 14.81 5.04 6.05
N THR A 208 14.46 3.96 6.75
CA THR A 208 14.89 2.59 6.45
C THR A 208 13.68 1.78 6.03
N VAL A 209 13.78 1.10 4.89
CA VAL A 209 12.75 0.21 4.36
C VAL A 209 12.93 -1.16 4.98
N LEU A 210 11.91 -1.67 5.67
CA LEU A 210 11.97 -2.97 6.34
C LEU A 210 11.45 -4.12 5.47
N GLY A 211 10.68 -3.83 4.43
CA GLY A 211 10.15 -4.83 3.52
C GLY A 211 9.36 -4.25 2.34
N PRO A 212 8.86 -5.12 1.46
CA PRO A 212 9.12 -6.55 1.43
C PRO A 212 10.56 -6.87 0.99
N PRO A 213 11.15 -7.99 1.44
CA PRO A 213 12.42 -8.46 0.88
C PRO A 213 12.24 -8.93 -0.57
N THR A 214 13.32 -8.93 -1.33
CA THR A 214 13.41 -9.64 -2.62
C THR A 214 13.57 -11.14 -2.39
N LEU A 215 13.31 -11.96 -3.42
CA LEU A 215 13.52 -13.40 -3.33
C LEU A 215 15.01 -13.77 -3.11
N ARG A 216 15.95 -12.92 -3.55
CA ARG A 216 17.38 -13.08 -3.22
C ARG A 216 17.71 -12.72 -1.77
N GLN A 217 16.98 -11.78 -1.15
CA GLN A 217 17.14 -11.43 0.26
C GLN A 217 16.50 -12.47 1.18
N SER A 218 15.60 -13.30 0.65
CA SER A 218 14.82 -14.26 1.44
C SER A 218 15.37 -15.69 1.47
N ASP A 219 16.52 -16.00 0.83
CA ASP A 219 17.17 -17.31 1.04
C ASP A 219 17.50 -17.54 2.53
N SER A 220 17.76 -16.47 3.30
CA SER A 220 17.90 -16.50 4.76
C SER A 220 16.56 -16.48 5.53
N ILE A 221 15.47 -15.98 4.93
CA ILE A 221 14.12 -15.89 5.53
C ILE A 221 13.30 -17.17 5.26
N ARG A 222 13.67 -17.95 4.25
CA ARG A 222 13.08 -19.27 3.92
C ARG A 222 13.13 -20.23 5.12
N ALA A 223 14.18 -20.12 5.94
CA ALA A 223 14.38 -20.92 7.13
C ALA A 223 13.70 -20.37 8.40
N GLN A 224 13.41 -19.06 8.46
CA GLN A 224 12.85 -18.42 9.67
C GLN A 224 11.33 -18.57 9.83
N ARG A 225 10.59 -18.92 8.77
CA ARG A 225 9.12 -18.97 8.82
C ARG A 225 8.50 -20.30 9.24
N VAL A 226 9.29 -21.33 9.52
CA VAL A 226 8.72 -22.63 9.94
C VAL A 226 8.50 -22.70 11.45
N LYS A 227 9.27 -21.96 12.27
CA LYS A 227 9.13 -21.94 13.75
C LYS A 227 9.70 -20.65 14.35
N ASP A 228 8.89 -19.59 14.51
CA ASP A 228 9.23 -18.50 15.44
C ASP A 228 8.19 -18.46 16.58
N PRO A 229 8.51 -18.99 17.77
CA PRO A 229 7.59 -19.01 18.91
C PRO A 229 7.33 -17.62 19.54
N ARG A 230 7.92 -16.54 19.03
CA ARG A 230 7.76 -15.17 19.56
C ARG A 230 6.87 -14.27 18.71
N GLU A 231 6.38 -14.76 17.58
CA GLU A 231 5.38 -14.06 16.77
C GLU A 231 3.99 -14.33 17.34
N PHE A 232 3.45 -13.37 18.11
CA PHE A 232 2.13 -13.40 18.75
C PHE A 232 0.99 -13.81 17.79
N TRP A 233 1.15 -13.55 16.49
CA TRP A 233 0.17 -13.87 15.44
C TRP A 233 0.05 -15.37 15.11
N GLN A 234 1.00 -16.22 15.50
CA GLN A 234 0.93 -17.67 15.23
C GLN A 234 -0.05 -18.42 16.16
N PHE A 235 -0.58 -17.76 17.20
CA PHE A 235 -1.55 -18.36 18.13
C PHE A 235 -3.02 -18.28 17.69
N SER A 236 -3.35 -17.64 16.56
CA SER A 236 -4.75 -17.61 16.09
C SER A 236 -5.24 -18.97 15.56
N ASN A 237 -4.34 -19.87 15.20
CA ASN A 237 -4.69 -21.20 14.67
C ASN A 237 -4.98 -22.27 15.74
N GLN A 238 -4.74 -21.99 17.04
CA GLN A 238 -5.05 -22.95 18.11
C GLN A 238 -6.42 -22.74 18.78
N TRP A 239 -7.11 -21.63 18.53
CA TRP A 239 -8.44 -21.37 19.10
C TRP A 239 -9.60 -21.91 18.25
N ALA A 240 -9.33 -22.38 17.03
CA ALA A 240 -10.33 -22.94 16.12
C ALA A 240 -10.50 -24.46 16.22
N SER A 241 -9.64 -25.18 16.96
CA SER A 241 -9.65 -26.67 17.00
C SER A 241 -10.10 -27.29 18.32
N HIS A 242 -10.62 -26.51 19.29
CA HIS A 242 -11.02 -27.05 20.60
C HIS A 242 -12.43 -26.67 21.07
N ARG A 243 -13.42 -26.61 20.17
CA ARG A 243 -14.84 -26.75 20.58
C ARG A 243 -15.68 -27.50 19.56
N ARG A 244 -15.73 -28.82 19.75
CA ARG A 244 -16.87 -29.77 19.64
C ARG A 244 -16.22 -31.15 19.52
N ALA A 245 -16.52 -32.16 20.31
CA ALA A 245 -17.45 -32.35 21.42
C ALA A 245 -17.01 -33.71 22.09
N PRO A 246 -17.66 -34.20 23.14
CA PRO A 246 -19.08 -34.55 23.10
C PRO A 246 -19.99 -33.54 23.80
#